data_AF-A0A7W0WB46-F1
#
_entry.id   AF-A0A7W0WB46-F1
#
_cell.length_a   1.000
_cell.length_b   1.000
_cell.length_c   1.000
_cell.angle_alpha   90.00
_cell.angle_beta   90.00
_cell.angle_gamma   90.00
#
_symmetry.space_group_name_H-M   'P 1'
#
loop_
_entity.id
_entity.type
_entity.pdbx_description
1 polymer ?
#
loop_
_entity_poly.entity_id
_entity_poly.type
_entity_poly.pdbx_seq_one_letter_code
_entity_poly.pdbx_strand_id
1 'polypeptide(L)'
;MSTPTNPASQPTTTEPQRLIRDRLKADLARALKARQTATVTTLRTLLAAIDNAEAVPLAAAPAPVNGRSHDVPRRELSAVDIQAILDQEAAECRSALSDYQRLGLSEAAAMAVALSLIESYADWLAHAQLPPHGSVVVQPR
;
A
#
# COMPACT_ATOMS: atom_id res chain seq x y z
N MET A 1 -24.41 -23.61 -37.65
CA MET A 1 -24.71 -22.48 -36.74
C MET A 1 -23.57 -22.40 -35.75
N SER A 2 -22.62 -21.50 -35.99
CA SER A 2 -21.45 -21.30 -35.14
C SER A 2 -21.77 -20.27 -34.07
N THR A 3 -21.79 -20.68 -32.81
CA THR A 3 -21.78 -19.75 -31.68
C THR A 3 -20.32 -19.54 -31.26
N PRO A 4 -19.81 -18.29 -31.27
CA PRO A 4 -18.49 -18.02 -30.73
C PRO A 4 -18.55 -17.91 -29.20
N THR A 5 -17.60 -18.59 -28.56
CA THR A 5 -16.70 -18.12 -27.49
C THR A 5 -17.04 -16.77 -26.85
N ASN A 6 -17.35 -16.76 -25.55
CA ASN A 6 -16.39 -16.39 -24.48
C ASN A 6 -17.11 -16.25 -23.13
N PRO A 7 -16.73 -16.98 -22.06
CA PRO A 7 -17.21 -16.71 -20.71
C PRO A 7 -16.62 -15.38 -20.24
N ALA A 8 -17.45 -14.37 -20.03
CA ALA A 8 -17.06 -13.17 -19.27
C ALA A 8 -16.92 -13.53 -17.78
N SER A 9 -15.95 -14.38 -17.46
CA SER A 9 -15.37 -14.49 -16.12
C SER A 9 -14.48 -13.28 -15.92
N GLN A 10 -15.07 -12.12 -15.67
CA GLN A 10 -14.35 -11.05 -14.98
C GLN A 10 -14.26 -11.48 -13.51
N PRO A 11 -13.07 -11.71 -12.94
CA PRO A 11 -12.93 -11.81 -11.49
C PRO A 11 -13.25 -10.42 -10.92
N THR A 12 -14.50 -10.20 -10.53
CA THR A 12 -15.01 -8.94 -9.99
C THR A 12 -14.38 -8.68 -8.62
N THR A 13 -13.39 -7.78 -8.57
CA THR A 13 -12.83 -7.16 -7.35
C THR A 13 -12.44 -8.15 -6.25
N THR A 14 -11.22 -8.70 -6.37
CA THR A 14 -10.61 -9.66 -5.44
C THR A 14 -10.68 -9.13 -3.99
N GLU A 15 -11.42 -9.83 -3.13
CA GLU A 15 -11.59 -9.63 -1.69
C GLU A 15 -10.36 -9.07 -0.93
N PRO A 16 -9.11 -9.51 -1.19
CA PRO A 16 -7.92 -8.98 -0.52
C PRO A 16 -7.69 -7.47 -0.68
N GLN A 17 -8.10 -6.89 -1.81
CA GLN A 17 -7.90 -5.46 -2.10
C GLN A 17 -8.79 -4.57 -1.23
N ARG A 18 -10.03 -5.00 -0.97
CA ARG A 18 -10.91 -4.29 -0.04
C ARG A 18 -10.41 -4.46 1.40
N LEU A 19 -10.04 -5.69 1.76
CA LEU A 19 -9.54 -6.02 3.09
C LEU A 19 -8.29 -5.20 3.46
N ILE A 20 -7.33 -5.02 2.54
CA ILE A 20 -6.13 -4.25 2.84
C ILE A 20 -6.44 -2.78 3.12
N ARG A 21 -7.34 -2.17 2.33
CA ARG A 21 -7.69 -0.76 2.51
C ARG A 21 -8.44 -0.51 3.80
N ASP A 22 -9.44 -1.34 4.07
CA ASP A 22 -10.22 -1.24 5.29
C ASP A 22 -9.32 -1.42 6.51
N ARG A 23 -8.32 -2.30 6.39
CA ARG A 23 -7.30 -2.46 7.42
C ARG A 23 -6.41 -1.23 7.56
N LEU A 24 -5.80 -0.74 6.49
CA LEU A 24 -4.93 0.45 6.53
C LEU A 24 -5.67 1.64 7.16
N LYS A 25 -6.96 1.83 6.85
CA LYS A 25 -7.82 2.85 7.46
C LYS A 25 -8.06 2.61 8.95
N ALA A 26 -8.35 1.37 9.35
CA ALA A 26 -8.55 1.02 10.75
C ALA A 26 -7.27 1.22 11.58
N ASP A 27 -6.12 0.84 11.03
CA ASP A 27 -4.81 0.98 11.65
C ASP A 27 -4.41 2.45 11.76
N LEU A 28 -4.75 3.26 10.75
CA LEU A 28 -4.53 4.70 10.77
C LEU A 28 -5.31 5.36 11.91
N ALA A 29 -6.58 4.97 12.09
CA ALA A 29 -7.40 5.45 13.21
C ALA A 29 -6.80 5.06 14.57
N ARG A 30 -6.21 3.86 14.70
CA ARG A 30 -5.51 3.43 15.93
C ARG A 30 -4.21 4.22 16.14
N ALA A 31 -3.40 4.37 15.11
CA ALA A 31 -2.13 5.08 15.17
C ALA A 31 -2.32 6.56 15.53
N LEU A 32 -3.37 7.21 15.02
CA LEU A 32 -3.76 8.57 15.40
C LEU A 32 -4.10 8.68 16.88
N LYS A 33 -4.89 7.73 17.43
CA LYS A 33 -5.23 7.69 18.86
C LYS A 33 -3.99 7.46 19.74
N ALA A 34 -3.09 6.59 19.29
CA ALA A 34 -1.84 6.27 19.98
C ALA A 34 -0.73 7.31 19.76
N ARG A 35 -0.97 8.34 18.93
CA ARG A 35 0.00 9.39 18.55
C ARG A 35 1.31 8.82 17.99
N GLN A 36 1.21 7.73 17.23
CA GLN A 36 2.36 7.09 16.57
C GLN A 36 2.66 7.80 15.25
N THR A 37 3.33 8.94 15.30
CA THR A 37 3.51 9.83 14.14
C THR A 37 4.15 9.13 12.93
N ALA A 38 5.19 8.32 13.12
CA ALA A 38 5.82 7.56 12.03
C ALA A 38 4.82 6.61 11.36
N THR A 39 4.11 5.80 12.15
CA THR A 39 3.06 4.88 11.67
C THR A 39 1.94 5.62 10.94
N VAL A 40 1.49 6.77 11.46
CA VAL A 40 0.46 7.60 10.81
C VAL A 40 0.94 8.07 9.43
N THR A 41 2.17 8.58 9.34
CA THR A 41 2.74 9.04 8.06
C THR A 41 2.81 7.90 7.07
N THR A 42 3.37 6.74 7.45
CA THR A 42 3.48 5.56 6.59
C THR A 42 2.12 5.11 6.08
N LEU A 43 1.11 4.97 6.95
CA LEU A 43 -0.22 4.50 6.56
C LEU A 43 -0.93 5.47 5.60
N ARG A 44 -0.73 6.78 5.76
CA ARG A 44 -1.27 7.79 4.84
C ARG A 44 -0.56 7.75 3.50
N THR A 45 0.76 7.57 3.48
CA THR A 45 1.54 7.39 2.25
C THR A 45 1.06 6.17 1.47
N LEU A 46 0.90 5.02 2.14
CA LEU A 46 0.42 3.80 1.48
C LEU A 46 -0.99 3.96 0.90
N LEU A 47 -1.91 4.55 1.65
CA LEU A 47 -3.26 4.83 1.15
C LEU A 47 -3.22 5.75 -0.08
N ALA A 48 -2.41 6.80 -0.04
CA ALA A 48 -2.24 7.72 -1.16
C ALA A 48 -1.59 7.05 -2.37
N ALA A 49 -0.58 6.19 -2.19
CA ALA A 49 0.05 5.45 -3.27
C ALA A 49 -0.94 4.52 -3.99
N ILE A 50 -1.78 3.82 -3.22
CA ILE A 50 -2.85 2.97 -3.76
C ILE A 50 -3.91 3.83 -4.46
N ASP A 51 -4.38 4.92 -3.84
CA ASP A 51 -5.36 5.84 -4.44
C ASP A 51 -4.82 6.43 -5.77
N ASN A 52 -3.53 6.79 -5.83
CA ASN A 52 -2.87 7.31 -7.02
C ASN A 52 -2.74 6.25 -8.13
N ALA A 53 -2.46 5.00 -7.78
CA ALA A 53 -2.36 3.91 -8.74
C ALA A 53 -3.71 3.50 -9.34
N GLU A 54 -4.83 3.75 -8.64
CA GLU A 54 -6.17 3.65 -9.23
C GLU A 54 -6.48 4.79 -10.21
N ALA A 55 -5.86 5.96 -9.99
CA ALA A 55 -6.09 7.17 -10.76
C ALA A 55 -5.22 7.26 -12.03
N VAL A 56 -4.00 6.71 -12.03
CA VAL A 56 -3.05 6.79 -13.16
C VAL A 56 -2.96 5.43 -13.85
N PRO A 57 -3.14 5.33 -15.18
CA PRO A 57 -2.86 4.09 -15.91
C PRO A 57 -1.41 3.67 -15.64
N LEU A 58 -1.23 2.42 -15.21
CA LEU A 58 0.03 1.74 -14.88
C LEU A 58 0.93 1.51 -16.12
N ALA A 59 1.10 2.55 -16.96
CA ALA A 59 2.06 2.63 -18.04
C ALA A 59 3.16 3.59 -17.60
N ALA A 60 4.32 3.02 -17.28
CA ALA A 60 5.52 3.70 -16.87
C ALA A 60 5.90 4.86 -17.82
N ALA A 61 6.07 6.07 -17.27
CA ALA A 61 7.12 7.06 -17.59
C ALA A 61 6.78 8.44 -16.98
N PRO A 62 7.76 9.25 -16.56
CA PRO A 62 7.53 10.66 -16.28
C PRO A 62 7.29 11.40 -17.59
N ALA A 63 6.03 11.65 -17.96
CA ALA A 63 5.68 12.53 -19.06
C ALA A 63 5.33 13.94 -18.53
N PRO A 64 5.79 15.04 -19.18
CA PRO A 64 5.46 16.39 -18.74
C PRO A 64 3.96 16.67 -18.87
N VAL A 65 3.39 17.28 -17.84
CA VAL A 65 1.96 17.55 -17.69
C VAL A 65 1.52 18.66 -18.65
N ASN A 66 0.97 18.27 -19.81
CA ASN A 66 0.25 19.17 -20.69
C ASN A 66 -1.25 19.12 -20.40
N GLY A 67 -1.66 19.82 -19.34
CA GLY A 67 -2.90 20.62 -19.27
C GLY A 67 -4.23 20.11 -19.83
N ARG A 68 -4.53 18.81 -19.84
CA ARG A 68 -5.89 18.31 -20.13
C ARG A 68 -6.28 17.23 -19.14
N SER A 69 -7.21 17.60 -18.26
CA SER A 69 -7.89 16.70 -17.34
C SER A 69 -8.65 15.66 -18.16
N HIS A 70 -8.04 14.49 -18.33
CA HIS A 70 -8.78 13.33 -18.80
C HIS A 70 -9.52 12.75 -17.59
N ASP A 71 -10.85 12.73 -17.68
CA ASP A 71 -11.71 11.93 -16.80
C ASP A 71 -11.47 10.46 -17.18
N VAL A 72 -10.43 9.86 -16.60
CA VAL A 72 -9.99 8.49 -16.90
C VAL A 72 -10.72 7.52 -15.96
N PRO A 73 -11.27 6.41 -16.47
CA PRO A 73 -11.90 5.39 -15.63
C PRO A 73 -10.93 4.88 -14.56
N ARG A 74 -11.35 4.93 -13.29
CA ARG A 74 -10.59 4.37 -12.16
C ARG A 74 -10.32 2.89 -12.43
N ARG A 75 -9.05 2.50 -12.46
CA ARG A 75 -8.66 1.10 -12.66
C ARG A 75 -8.76 0.38 -11.32
N GLU A 76 -9.52 -0.72 -11.26
CA GLU A 76 -9.50 -1.59 -10.07
C GLU A 76 -8.12 -2.25 -9.97
N LEU A 77 -7.37 -1.97 -8.89
CA LEU A 77 -6.05 -2.57 -8.67
C LEU A 77 -6.21 -4.04 -8.31
N SER A 78 -5.48 -4.91 -9.00
CA SER A 78 -5.37 -6.33 -8.62
C SER A 78 -4.61 -6.50 -7.30
N ALA A 79 -4.73 -7.66 -6.63
CA ALA A 79 -3.89 -7.94 -5.46
C ALA A 79 -2.39 -7.92 -5.82
N VAL A 80 -2.05 -8.34 -7.03
CA VAL A 80 -0.69 -8.27 -7.59
C VAL A 80 -0.25 -6.82 -7.79
N ASP A 81 -1.13 -5.93 -8.25
CA ASP A 81 -0.81 -4.51 -8.40
C ASP A 81 -0.54 -3.86 -7.03
N ILE A 82 -1.35 -4.18 -6.01
CA ILE A 82 -1.12 -3.68 -4.64
C ILE A 82 0.19 -4.24 -4.07
N GLN A 83 0.49 -5.53 -4.30
CA GLN A 83 1.76 -6.13 -3.91
C GLN A 83 2.94 -5.38 -4.52
N ALA A 84 2.91 -5.11 -5.82
CA ALA A 84 3.96 -4.37 -6.51
C ALA A 84 4.18 -2.96 -5.95
N ILE A 85 3.10 -2.26 -5.55
CA ILE A 85 3.19 -0.96 -4.88
C ILE A 85 3.89 -1.10 -3.52
N LEU A 86 3.49 -2.08 -2.69
CA LEU A 86 4.10 -2.30 -1.38
C LEU A 86 5.58 -2.67 -1.48
N ASP A 87 5.94 -3.51 -2.44
CA ASP A 87 7.32 -3.92 -2.69
C ASP A 87 8.19 -2.72 -3.12
N GLN A 88 7.66 -1.84 -3.96
CA GLN A 88 8.33 -0.61 -4.38
C GLN A 88 8.55 0.34 -3.19
N GLU A 89 7.52 0.60 -2.39
CA GLU A 89 7.60 1.45 -1.20
C GLU A 89 8.60 0.88 -0.16
N ALA A 90 8.65 -0.44 0.01
CA ALA A 90 9.63 -1.10 0.87
C ALA A 90 11.06 -0.95 0.34
N ALA A 91 11.27 -1.05 -0.98
CA ALA A 91 12.57 -0.83 -1.60
C ALA A 91 13.07 0.62 -1.38
N GLU A 92 12.18 1.60 -1.55
CA GLU A 92 12.48 3.01 -1.31
C GLU A 92 12.80 3.28 0.16
N CYS A 93 11.99 2.75 1.09
CA CYS A 93 12.25 2.86 2.52
C CYS A 93 13.58 2.21 2.92
N ARG A 94 13.95 1.07 2.32
CA ARG A 94 15.24 0.40 2.60
C ARG A 94 16.42 1.25 2.12
N SER A 95 16.31 1.87 0.94
CA SER A 95 17.34 2.79 0.44
C SER A 95 17.48 4.00 1.37
N ALA A 96 16.37 4.66 1.72
CA ALA A 96 16.38 5.82 2.61
C ALA A 96 16.90 5.47 4.01
N LEU A 97 16.53 4.31 4.56
CA LEU A 97 17.02 3.83 5.85
C LEU A 97 18.54 3.67 5.83
N SER A 98 19.09 3.04 4.78
CA SER A 98 20.54 2.87 4.62
C SER A 98 21.25 4.23 4.58
N ASP A 99 20.71 5.21 3.85
CA ASP A 99 21.27 6.55 3.80
C ASP A 99 21.21 7.27 5.15
N TYR A 100 20.08 7.20 5.85
CA TYR A 100 19.92 7.82 7.16
C TYR A 100 20.82 7.19 8.21
N GLN A 101 20.99 5.87 8.19
CA GLN A 101 21.93 5.16 9.06
C GLN A 101 23.37 5.59 8.79
N ARG A 102 23.78 5.67 7.52
CA ARG A 102 25.12 6.12 7.11
C ARG A 102 25.41 7.56 7.54
N LEU A 103 24.38 8.42 7.53
CA LEU A 103 24.49 9.83 7.92
C LEU A 103 24.25 10.08 9.42
N GLY A 104 23.90 9.05 10.20
CA GLY A 104 23.59 9.18 11.63
C GLY A 104 22.34 10.01 11.93
N LEU A 105 21.37 10.03 11.01
CA LEU A 105 20.15 10.83 11.13
C LEU A 105 19.11 10.12 12.01
N SER A 106 18.43 10.90 12.86
CA SER A 106 17.38 10.44 13.78
C SER A 106 16.20 9.78 13.05
N GLU A 107 16.00 10.16 11.81
CA GLU A 107 14.98 9.73 10.87
C GLU A 107 15.12 8.25 10.51
N ALA A 108 16.30 7.65 10.72
CA ALA A 108 16.53 6.21 10.56
C ALA A 108 15.56 5.37 11.42
N ALA A 109 15.27 5.80 12.65
CA ALA A 109 14.34 5.08 13.51
C ALA A 109 12.90 5.10 12.97
N ALA A 110 12.46 6.25 12.46
CA ALA A 110 11.13 6.37 11.82
C ALA A 110 11.06 5.56 10.53
N MET A 111 12.13 5.56 9.73
CA MET A 111 12.20 4.82 8.48
C MET A 111 12.24 3.30 8.70
N ALA A 112 12.88 2.82 9.77
CA ALA A 112 12.85 1.42 10.16
C ALA A 112 11.44 0.96 10.55
N VAL A 113 10.68 1.80 11.27
CA VAL A 113 9.26 1.53 11.57
C VAL A 113 8.43 1.48 10.29
N ALA A 114 8.65 2.43 9.37
CA ALA A 114 7.96 2.45 8.08
C ALA A 114 8.22 1.16 7.29
N LEU A 115 9.49 0.76 7.14
CA LEU A 115 9.89 -0.44 6.40
C LEU A 115 9.24 -1.70 6.99
N SER A 116 9.36 -1.89 8.31
CA SER A 116 8.78 -3.07 8.97
C SER A 116 7.26 -3.14 8.82
N LEU A 117 6.57 -1.99 8.84
CA LEU A 117 5.13 -1.94 8.63
C LEU A 117 4.76 -2.32 7.20
N ILE A 118 5.49 -1.81 6.20
CA ILE A 118 5.23 -2.10 4.78
C ILE A 118 5.48 -3.58 4.49
N GLU A 119 6.58 -4.14 4.97
CA GLU A 119 6.92 -5.57 4.80
C GLU A 119 5.85 -6.47 5.43
N SER A 120 5.31 -6.10 6.59
CA SER A 120 4.19 -6.78 7.25
C SER A 120 2.92 -6.84 6.38
N TYR A 121 2.57 -5.74 5.71
CA TYR A 121 1.44 -5.70 4.78
C TYR A 121 1.71 -6.46 3.47
N ALA A 122 2.95 -6.41 2.97
CA ALA A 122 3.38 -7.12 1.78
C ALA A 122 3.33 -8.65 1.98
N ASP A 123 3.89 -9.13 3.09
CA ASP A 123 3.86 -10.54 3.50
C ASP A 123 2.41 -11.04 3.66
N TRP A 124 1.59 -10.23 4.31
CA TRP A 124 0.18 -10.53 4.49
C TRP A 124 -0.57 -10.76 3.17
N LEU A 125 -0.39 -9.84 2.21
CA LEU A 125 -1.09 -9.86 0.94
C LEU A 125 -0.62 -11.05 0.09
N ALA A 126 0.67 -11.37 0.13
CA ALA A 126 1.26 -12.52 -0.55
C ALA A 126 0.72 -13.85 -0.03
N HIS A 127 0.44 -13.94 1.27
CA HIS A 127 -0.08 -15.16 1.90
C HIS A 127 -1.60 -15.22 1.98
N ALA A 128 -2.31 -14.15 1.60
CA ALA A 128 -3.76 -14.01 1.79
C ALA A 128 -4.21 -14.36 3.23
N GLN A 129 -3.34 -14.06 4.21
CA GLN A 129 -3.57 -14.40 5.62
C GLN A 129 -4.46 -13.33 6.30
N LEU A 130 -4.41 -13.09 7.60
CA LEU A 130 -4.98 -11.87 8.23
C LEU A 130 -3.86 -10.84 8.43
N PRO A 131 -4.07 -9.53 8.20
CA PRO A 131 -2.97 -8.58 8.22
C PRO A 131 -2.43 -8.44 9.64
N PRO A 132 -1.09 -8.48 9.84
CA PRO A 132 -0.52 -8.31 11.16
C PRO A 132 -0.98 -6.99 11.75
N HIS A 133 -1.01 -6.94 13.08
CA HIS A 133 -1.57 -5.87 13.93
C HIS A 133 -3.08 -5.98 14.28
N GLY A 134 -3.57 -7.22 14.44
CA GLY A 134 -4.71 -7.51 15.34
C GLY A 134 -4.28 -7.70 16.80
N SER A 135 -2.97 -7.65 17.07
CA SER A 135 -2.39 -7.95 18.38
C SER A 135 -1.80 -6.70 19.00
N VAL A 136 -2.67 -5.81 19.49
CA VAL A 136 -2.27 -5.07 20.69
C VAL A 136 -2.40 -6.09 21.82
N VAL A 137 -1.26 -6.64 22.24
CA VAL A 137 -1.13 -7.18 23.58
C VAL A 137 -1.47 -6.02 24.51
N VAL A 138 -2.70 -5.97 24.99
CA VAL A 138 -3.08 -5.17 26.15
C VAL A 138 -2.34 -5.82 27.31
N GLN A 139 -1.20 -5.26 27.72
CA GLN A 139 -0.60 -5.66 28.99
C GLN A 139 -1.54 -5.20 30.10
N PRO A 140 -2.06 -6.10 30.95
CA PRO A 140 -2.80 -5.69 32.13
C PRO A 140 -1.85 -4.97 33.08
N ARG A 141 -2.33 -3.86 33.63
CA ARG A 141 -1.67 -3.08 34.68
C ARG A 141 -1.86 -3.73 36.04
#